data_AF-A0A6V8MQ41-F1
#
_entry.id   AF-A0A6V8MQ41-F1
#
_cell.length_a   1.000
_cell.length_b   1.000
_cell.length_c   1.000
_cell.angle_alpha   90.00
_cell.angle_beta   90.00
_cell.angle_gamma   90.00
#
_symmetry.space_group_name_H-M   'P 1'
#
loop_
_entity.id
_entity.type
_entity.pdbx_description
1 polymer ?
#
loop_
_entity_poly.entity_id
_entity_poly.type
_entity_poly.pdbx_seq_one_letter_code
_entity_poly.pdbx_strand_id
1 'polypeptide(L)'
;MNPFKIIEDLINEHGSATIRGERLLLLKDELTIVEKERADLYKKCSDLEKEVIELRDKLAKASIPPEFTEYQGALFKRDAAGSYSPIAYCPECKRPLFNTEPKIFPYSCSTRGCGYNVNIHEDLQSIANKLTDGKR
;
A
#
# COMPACT_ATOMS: atom_id res chain seq x y z
N MET A 1 49.44 -61.98 -21.77
CA MET A 1 48.54 -61.12 -20.97
C MET A 1 49.09 -61.07 -19.56
N ASN A 2 49.33 -59.88 -19.01
CA ASN A 2 49.95 -59.73 -17.69
C ASN A 2 48.83 -59.71 -16.63
N PRO A 3 48.68 -60.77 -15.80
CA PRO A 3 47.51 -60.92 -14.91
C PRO A 3 47.39 -59.80 -13.88
N PHE A 4 48.51 -59.22 -13.47
CA PHE A 4 48.54 -58.07 -12.56
C PHE A 4 47.88 -56.82 -13.15
N LYS A 5 48.00 -56.61 -14.47
CA LYS A 5 47.41 -55.44 -15.15
C LYS A 5 45.89 -55.53 -15.21
N ILE A 6 45.34 -56.73 -15.38
CA ILE A 6 43.90 -56.99 -15.39
C ILE A 6 43.29 -56.69 -14.01
N ILE A 7 43.99 -57.04 -12.92
CA ILE A 7 43.55 -56.76 -11.55
C ILE A 7 43.55 -55.26 -11.26
N GLU A 8 44.60 -54.55 -11.71
CA GLU A 8 44.75 -53.11 -11.54
C GLU A 8 43.67 -52.32 -12.30
N ASP A 9 43.37 -52.73 -13.54
CA ASP A 9 42.27 -52.17 -14.33
C ASP A 9 40.91 -52.39 -13.65
N LEU A 10 40.66 -53.60 -13.11
CA LEU A 10 39.41 -53.92 -12.41
C LEU A 10 39.21 -53.06 -11.14
N ILE A 11 40.27 -52.85 -10.36
CA ILE A 11 40.24 -52.05 -9.13
C ILE A 11 39.96 -50.58 -9.48
N ASN A 12 40.61 -50.05 -10.52
CA ASN A 12 40.40 -48.68 -10.97
C ASN A 12 38.99 -48.47 -11.51
N GLU A 13 38.45 -49.44 -12.25
CA GLU A 13 37.11 -49.37 -12.80
C GLU A 13 36.04 -49.43 -11.70
N HIS A 14 36.23 -50.29 -10.70
CA HIS A 14 35.34 -50.39 -9.54
C HIS A 14 35.40 -49.13 -8.66
N GLY A 15 36.60 -48.62 -8.37
CA GLY A 15 36.77 -47.36 -7.63
C GLY A 15 36.16 -46.17 -8.35
N SER A 16 36.32 -46.10 -9.68
CA SER A 16 35.70 -45.07 -10.52
C SER A 16 34.18 -45.15 -10.54
N ALA A 17 33.62 -46.37 -10.56
CA ALA A 17 32.18 -46.60 -10.52
C ALA A 17 31.56 -46.18 -9.18
N THR A 18 32.22 -46.50 -8.06
CA THR A 18 31.77 -46.08 -6.72
C THR A 18 31.78 -44.55 -6.58
N ILE A 19 32.87 -43.88 -6.98
CA ILE A 19 32.98 -42.41 -6.91
C ILE A 19 31.91 -41.73 -7.79
N ARG A 20 31.61 -42.29 -8.97
CA ARG A 20 30.51 -41.77 -9.82
C ARG A 20 29.14 -41.98 -9.17
N GLY A 21 28.92 -43.11 -8.52
CA GLY A 21 27.70 -43.40 -7.77
C GLY A 21 27.47 -42.40 -6.64
N GLU A 22 28.50 -42.13 -5.83
CA GLU A 22 28.46 -41.15 -4.75
C GLU A 22 28.18 -39.73 -5.26
N ARG A 23 28.85 -39.32 -6.36
CA ARG A 23 28.56 -38.02 -6.99
C ARG A 23 27.15 -37.93 -7.55
N LEU A 24 26.60 -39.01 -8.10
CA LEU A 24 25.22 -39.04 -8.57
C LEU A 24 24.22 -38.92 -7.43
N LEU A 25 24.51 -39.50 -6.25
CA LEU A 25 23.68 -39.33 -5.06
C LEU A 25 23.73 -37.90 -4.54
N LEU A 26 24.93 -37.32 -4.40
CA LEU A 26 25.10 -35.92 -3.99
C LEU A 26 24.37 -34.95 -4.92
N LEU A 27 24.50 -35.13 -6.24
CA LEU A 27 23.79 -34.29 -7.21
C LEU A 27 22.27 -34.45 -7.13
N LYS A 28 21.77 -35.65 -6.85
CA LYS A 28 20.32 -35.86 -6.63
C LYS A 28 19.86 -35.15 -5.38
N ASP A 29 20.62 -35.25 -4.29
CA ASP A 29 20.28 -34.58 -3.03
C ASP A 29 20.25 -33.06 -3.20
N GLU A 30 21.27 -32.48 -3.85
CA GLU A 30 21.31 -31.05 -4.18
C GLU A 30 20.12 -30.64 -5.06
N LEU A 31 19.77 -31.44 -6.06
CA LEU A 31 18.65 -31.16 -6.94
C LEU A 31 17.32 -31.17 -6.16
N THR A 32 17.13 -32.10 -5.23
CA THR A 32 15.92 -32.11 -4.38
C THR A 32 15.84 -30.91 -3.43
N ILE A 33 16.98 -30.42 -2.95
CA ILE A 33 17.03 -29.22 -2.10
C ILE A 33 16.63 -28.00 -2.94
N VAL A 34 17.23 -27.82 -4.11
CA VAL A 34 16.94 -26.71 -5.02
C VAL A 34 15.47 -26.73 -5.47
N GLU A 35 14.90 -27.90 -5.74
CA GLU A 35 13.47 -28.03 -6.08
C GLU A 35 12.55 -27.60 -4.94
N LYS A 36 12.88 -27.96 -3.69
CA LYS A 36 12.13 -27.53 -2.51
C LYS A 36 12.24 -26.03 -2.28
N GLU A 37 13.45 -25.49 -2.33
CA GLU A 37 13.68 -24.03 -2.19
C GLU A 37 12.94 -23.24 -3.26
N ARG A 38 13.00 -23.72 -4.50
CA ARG A 38 12.24 -23.14 -5.61
C ARG A 38 10.74 -23.14 -5.30
N ALA A 39 10.18 -24.27 -4.87
CA ALA A 39 8.75 -24.36 -4.54
C ALA A 39 8.35 -23.41 -3.40
N ASP A 40 9.19 -23.29 -2.36
CA ASP A 40 8.96 -22.39 -1.24
C ASP A 40 9.06 -20.91 -1.65
N LEU A 41 10.03 -20.57 -2.50
CA LEU A 41 10.16 -19.22 -3.06
C LEU A 41 8.96 -18.86 -3.94
N TYR A 42 8.48 -19.77 -4.79
CA TYR A 42 7.28 -19.53 -5.59
C TYR A 42 6.04 -19.27 -4.73
N LYS A 43 5.87 -20.02 -3.63
CA LYS A 43 4.79 -19.77 -2.67
C LYS A 43 4.92 -18.39 -2.02
N LYS A 44 6.10 -18.05 -1.51
CA LYS A 44 6.38 -16.74 -0.90
C LYS A 44 6.13 -15.59 -1.88
N CYS A 45 6.57 -15.71 -3.13
CA CYS A 45 6.29 -14.70 -4.15
C CYS A 45 4.79 -14.55 -4.39
N SER A 46 4.04 -15.65 -4.52
CA SER A 46 2.59 -15.60 -4.70
C SER A 46 1.86 -14.96 -3.52
N ASP A 47 2.28 -15.26 -2.29
CA ASP A 47 1.65 -14.70 -1.09
C ASP A 47 2.00 -13.22 -0.91
N LEU A 48 3.25 -12.82 -1.18
CA LEU A 48 3.65 -11.42 -1.20
C LEU A 48 2.93 -10.62 -2.29
N GLU A 49 2.72 -11.20 -3.48
CA GLU A 49 1.93 -10.56 -4.54
C GLU A 49 0.48 -10.31 -4.11
N LYS A 50 -0.16 -11.29 -3.43
CA LYS A 50 -1.51 -11.10 -2.87
C LYS A 50 -1.52 -10.01 -1.80
N GLU A 51 -0.56 -10.01 -0.88
CA GLU A 51 -0.43 -8.97 0.15
C GLU A 51 -0.24 -7.59 -0.47
N VAL A 52 0.60 -7.47 -1.51
CA VAL A 52 0.80 -6.21 -2.22
C VAL A 52 -0.49 -5.73 -2.89
N ILE A 53 -1.27 -6.62 -3.51
CA ILE A 53 -2.57 -6.28 -4.09
C ILE A 53 -3.54 -5.82 -3.00
N GLU A 54 -3.67 -6.58 -1.91
CA GLU A 54 -4.54 -6.23 -0.79
C GLU A 54 -4.16 -4.89 -0.14
N LEU A 55 -2.87 -4.68 0.09
CA LEU A 55 -2.36 -3.44 0.65
C LEU A 55 -2.59 -2.28 -0.31
N ARG A 56 -2.36 -2.45 -1.61
CA ARG A 56 -2.68 -1.44 -2.63
C ARG A 56 -4.17 -1.12 -2.67
N ASP A 57 -5.04 -2.11 -2.55
CA ASP A 57 -6.50 -1.90 -2.50
C ASP A 57 -6.92 -1.17 -1.22
N LYS A 58 -6.36 -1.56 -0.07
CA LYS A 58 -6.58 -0.87 1.21
C LYS A 58 -6.07 0.57 1.15
N LEU A 59 -4.90 0.79 0.55
CA LEU A 59 -4.29 2.10 0.40
C LEU A 59 -5.07 2.94 -0.62
N ALA A 60 -5.58 2.38 -1.72
CA ALA A 60 -6.46 3.08 -2.64
C ALA A 60 -7.80 3.47 -1.98
N LYS A 61 -8.34 2.61 -1.12
CA LYS A 61 -9.54 2.91 -0.31
C LYS A 61 -9.27 3.94 0.79
N ALA A 62 -8.05 3.98 1.35
CA ALA A 62 -7.66 4.89 2.43
C ALA A 62 -7.01 6.20 1.93
N SER A 63 -6.47 6.23 0.71
CA SER A 63 -5.81 7.39 0.09
C SER A 63 -6.78 8.32 -0.59
N ILE A 64 -8.08 8.02 -0.53
CA ILE A 64 -9.10 9.04 -0.66
C ILE A 64 -9.27 9.58 0.76
N PRO A 65 -8.48 10.59 1.19
CA PRO A 65 -8.79 11.27 2.43
C PRO A 65 -10.25 11.72 2.35
N PRO A 66 -10.99 11.77 3.47
CA PRO A 66 -12.34 12.33 3.44
C PRO A 66 -12.22 13.69 2.76
N GLU A 67 -12.90 13.85 1.62
CA GLU A 67 -12.78 15.06 0.79
C GLU A 67 -13.02 16.31 1.63
N PHE A 68 -13.75 16.16 2.73
CA PHE A 68 -14.10 17.19 3.67
C PHE A 68 -13.55 16.91 5.07
N THR A 69 -13.01 17.93 5.72
CA THR A 69 -12.71 17.93 7.16
C THR A 69 -13.65 18.90 7.85
N GLU A 70 -14.26 18.47 8.94
CA GLU A 70 -15.12 19.35 9.73
C GLU A 70 -14.29 20.26 10.63
N TYR A 71 -14.61 21.56 10.61
CA TYR A 71 -14.00 22.56 11.46
C TYR A 71 -15.04 23.63 11.80
N GLN A 72 -15.23 23.90 13.10
CA GLN A 72 -16.22 24.88 13.60
C GLN A 72 -17.64 24.67 13.01
N GLY A 73 -18.07 23.42 12.84
CA GLY A 73 -19.40 23.07 12.31
C GLY A 73 -19.52 23.14 10.78
N ALA A 74 -18.51 23.62 10.05
CA ALA A 74 -18.50 23.60 8.59
C ALA A 74 -17.52 22.56 8.04
N LEU A 75 -17.77 22.11 6.82
CA LEU A 75 -16.88 21.20 6.09
C LEU A 75 -15.91 21.99 5.21
N PHE A 76 -14.63 21.62 5.19
CA PHE A 76 -13.61 22.21 4.33
C PHE A 76 -13.06 21.18 3.37
N LYS A 77 -13.11 21.47 2.07
CA LYS A 77 -12.67 20.53 1.04
C LYS A 77 -11.15 20.53 0.90
N ARG A 78 -10.54 19.33 0.90
CA ARG A 78 -9.11 19.15 0.62
C ARG A 78 -8.88 18.94 -0.88
N ASP A 79 -7.90 19.65 -1.42
CA ASP A 79 -7.48 19.55 -2.81
C ASP A 79 -6.48 18.41 -3.03
N ALA A 80 -6.26 18.02 -4.29
CA ALA A 80 -5.32 16.97 -4.67
C ALA A 80 -3.87 17.28 -4.27
N ALA A 81 -3.51 18.56 -4.15
CA ALA A 81 -2.21 19.01 -3.64
C ALA A 81 -2.05 18.86 -2.11
N GLY A 82 -3.12 18.51 -1.41
CA GLY A 82 -3.12 18.31 0.04
C GLY A 82 -3.49 19.55 0.86
N SER A 83 -3.65 20.72 0.22
CA SER A 83 -4.15 21.97 0.80
C SER A 83 -5.66 21.94 1.00
N TYR A 84 -6.18 22.80 1.87
CA TYR A 84 -7.63 23.02 2.00
C TYR A 84 -8.08 24.25 1.22
N SER A 85 -9.25 24.17 0.58
CA SER A 85 -9.87 25.32 -0.07
C SER A 85 -10.51 26.25 0.97
N PRO A 86 -10.46 27.58 0.79
CA PRO A 86 -11.05 28.57 1.70
C PRO A 86 -12.56 28.71 1.51
N ILE A 87 -13.25 27.59 1.26
CA ILE A 87 -14.70 27.52 1.06
C ILE A 87 -15.27 26.60 2.13
N ALA A 88 -16.19 27.14 2.93
CA ALA A 88 -16.96 26.38 3.89
C ALA A 88 -18.14 25.68 3.20
N TYR A 89 -18.36 24.42 3.51
CA TYR A 89 -19.42 23.58 2.97
C TYR A 89 -20.39 23.15 4.07
N CYS A 90 -21.66 23.00 3.71
CA CYS A 90 -22.70 22.53 4.62
C CYS A 90 -22.45 21.05 5.00
N PRO A 91 -22.50 20.67 6.29
CA PRO A 91 -22.33 19.29 6.71
C PRO A 91 -23.46 18.37 6.23
N GLU A 92 -24.68 18.91 6.06
CA GLU A 92 -25.83 18.13 5.59
C GLU A 92 -25.85 17.97 4.07
N CYS A 93 -25.72 19.09 3.34
CA CYS A 93 -25.90 19.12 1.89
C CYS A 93 -24.60 18.98 1.09
N LYS A 94 -23.44 19.12 1.75
CA LYS A 94 -22.11 19.18 1.12
C LYS A 94 -21.98 20.22 0.00
N ARG A 95 -22.80 21.26 0.05
CA ARG A 95 -22.76 22.40 -0.87
C ARG A 95 -22.08 23.60 -0.22
N PRO A 96 -21.46 24.51 -0.99
CA PRO A 96 -20.87 25.72 -0.45
C PRO A 96 -21.88 26.51 0.37
N LEU A 97 -21.46 26.94 1.55
CA LEU A 97 -22.21 27.90 2.33
C LEU A 97 -21.99 29.29 1.73
N PHE A 98 -23.03 30.11 1.80
CA PHE A 98 -23.00 31.47 1.28
C PHE A 98 -23.14 32.47 2.43
N ASN A 99 -22.45 33.60 2.26
CA ASN A 99 -22.53 34.73 3.17
C ASN A 99 -22.33 36.03 2.38
N THR A 100 -23.20 37.00 2.59
CA THR A 100 -23.07 38.34 1.99
C THR A 100 -22.16 39.26 2.79
N GLU A 101 -22.09 39.07 4.12
CA GLU A 101 -21.28 39.90 5.00
C GLU A 101 -20.83 39.09 6.25
N PRO A 102 -19.64 38.47 6.21
CA PRO A 102 -19.17 37.53 7.23
C PRO A 102 -19.12 38.04 8.67
N LYS A 103 -19.02 39.36 8.85
CA LYS A 103 -18.97 39.98 10.17
C LYS A 103 -20.35 40.23 10.79
N ILE A 104 -21.41 40.17 9.99
CA ILE A 104 -22.76 40.58 10.37
C ILE A 104 -23.73 39.39 10.31
N PHE A 105 -23.59 38.53 9.30
CA PHE A 105 -24.51 37.41 9.10
C PHE A 105 -23.80 36.06 9.20
N PRO A 106 -24.49 35.00 9.68
CA PRO A 106 -23.96 33.64 9.63
C PRO A 106 -23.80 33.14 8.19
N TYR A 107 -22.90 32.18 8.01
CA TYR A 107 -22.84 31.40 6.78
C TYR A 107 -24.08 30.50 6.71
N SER A 108 -24.78 30.51 5.58
CA SER A 108 -26.04 29.78 5.42
C SER A 108 -26.04 28.89 4.18
N CYS A 109 -26.74 27.77 4.26
CA CYS A 109 -26.91 26.88 3.12
C CYS A 109 -28.07 27.36 2.24
N SER A 110 -27.78 27.63 0.96
CA SER A 110 -28.79 28.04 -0.03
C SER A 110 -29.63 26.87 -0.57
N THR A 111 -29.36 25.64 -0.14
CA THR A 111 -30.12 24.46 -0.59
C THR A 111 -31.53 24.51 -0.04
N ARG A 112 -32.53 24.46 -0.94
CA ARG A 112 -33.94 24.40 -0.60
C ARG A 112 -34.22 23.26 0.38
N GLY A 113 -34.68 23.59 1.59
CA GLY A 113 -35.07 22.61 2.61
C GLY A 113 -33.99 22.22 3.63
N CYS A 114 -32.76 22.75 3.54
CA CYS A 114 -31.70 22.48 4.52
C CYS A 114 -31.77 23.44 5.71
N GLY A 115 -31.73 24.75 5.47
CA GLY A 115 -31.80 25.75 6.54
C GLY A 115 -30.57 25.82 7.47
N TYR A 116 -29.55 24.99 7.21
CA TYR A 116 -28.32 24.98 7.98
C TYR A 116 -27.63 26.34 7.96
N ASN A 117 -27.22 26.82 9.13
CA ASN A 117 -26.47 28.05 9.32
C ASN A 117 -25.40 27.86 10.40
N VAL A 118 -24.27 28.54 10.23
CA VAL A 118 -23.13 28.45 11.13
C VAL A 118 -22.43 29.81 11.24
N ASN A 119 -22.05 30.17 12.46
CA ASN A 119 -21.25 31.36 12.74
C ASN A 119 -19.77 30.98 12.72
N ILE A 120 -19.08 31.40 11.66
CA ILE A 120 -17.63 31.26 11.56
C ILE A 120 -17.05 32.66 11.75
N HIS A 121 -16.42 32.89 12.90
CA HIS A 121 -15.84 34.19 13.25
C HIS A 121 -14.44 34.40 12.68
N GLU A 122 -13.78 33.31 12.30
CA GLU A 122 -12.44 33.32 11.74
C GLU A 122 -12.47 33.40 10.21
N ASP A 123 -11.48 34.06 9.63
CA ASP A 123 -11.34 34.15 8.17
C ASP A 123 -11.12 32.76 7.56
N LEU A 124 -11.87 32.43 6.50
CA LEU A 124 -11.85 31.10 5.87
C LEU A 124 -10.46 30.75 5.32
N GLN A 125 -9.69 31.76 4.87
CA GLN A 125 -8.32 31.56 4.43
C GLN A 125 -7.40 31.15 5.58
N SER A 126 -7.58 31.74 6.77
CA SER A 126 -6.82 31.38 7.96
C SER A 126 -7.13 29.95 8.41
N ILE A 127 -8.42 29.57 8.41
CA ILE A 127 -8.84 28.20 8.71
C ILE A 127 -8.23 27.20 7.71
N ALA A 128 -8.30 27.49 6.41
CA ALA A 128 -7.72 26.65 5.37
C ALA A 128 -6.21 26.44 5.56
N ASN A 129 -5.48 27.51 5.91
CA ASN A 129 -4.05 27.44 6.21
C ASN A 129 -3.78 26.60 7.46
N LYS A 130 -4.51 26.82 8.57
CA LYS A 130 -4.39 26.03 9.80
C LYS A 130 -4.66 24.54 9.58
N LEU A 131 -5.68 24.19 8.82
CA LEU A 131 -6.00 22.80 8.47
C LEU A 131 -4.91 22.17 7.57
N THR A 132 -4.22 22.99 6.78
CA THR A 132 -3.09 22.55 5.94
C THR A 132 -1.82 22.37 6.77
N ASP A 133 -1.53 23.29 7.70
CA ASP A 133 -0.31 23.32 8.52
C ASP A 133 -0.37 22.36 9.72
N GLY A 134 -1.55 22.12 10.29
CA GLY A 134 -1.78 21.17 11.40
C GLY A 134 -1.59 19.70 11.04
N LYS A 135 -1.05 19.39 9.86
CA LYS A 135 -0.65 18.05 9.38
C LYS A 135 0.85 17.79 9.47
N ARG A 136 1.63 18.67 10.10
CA ARG A 136 3.05 18.41 10.42
C ARG A 136 3.21 17.74 11.78
#